data_AF-A0A0P9V128-F1
#
_entry.id   AF-A0A0P9V128-F1
#
_cell.length_a   1.000
_cell.length_b   1.000
_cell.length_c   1.000
_cell.angle_alpha   90.00
_cell.angle_beta   90.00
_cell.angle_gamma   90.00
#
_symmetry.space_group_name_H-M   'P 1'
#
loop_
_entity.id
_entity.type
_entity.pdbx_description
1 polymer ?
#
loop_
_entity_poly.entity_id
_entity_poly.type
_entity_poly.pdbx_seq_one_letter_code
_entity_poly.pdbx_strand_id
1 'polypeptide(L)'
;MADLYENPMGLMGFEFIEFASPTPNSLEPVFQMMGFTKVATYRSKDVTLYRQGAINLILNNEPHSLASYFAAEHGPSVCGMAFRAKGLQPGT
;
A
#
# COMPACT_ATOMS: atom_id res chain seq x y z
N MET A 1 -33.88 4.44 9.86
CA MET A 1 -33.55 3.26 9.03
C MET A 1 -32.46 3.76 8.10
N ALA A 2 -31.20 3.43 8.36
CA ALA A 2 -30.10 3.88 7.50
C ALA A 2 -30.29 3.20 6.14
N ASP A 3 -30.31 3.99 5.09
CA ASP A 3 -30.49 3.46 3.74
C ASP A 3 -29.24 2.63 3.40
N LEU A 4 -29.42 1.36 3.05
CA LEU A 4 -28.32 0.40 2.83
C LEU A 4 -27.40 0.82 1.66
N TYR A 5 -27.80 1.84 0.90
CA TYR A 5 -27.09 2.39 -0.26
C TYR A 5 -26.43 3.76 -0.01
N GLU A 6 -26.51 4.32 1.21
CA GLU A 6 -25.79 5.56 1.52
C GLU A 6 -24.28 5.28 1.65
N ASN A 7 -23.47 6.09 0.95
CA ASN A 7 -22.01 6.08 1.04
C ASN A 7 -21.54 7.34 1.80
N PRO A 8 -21.66 7.38 3.13
CA PRO A 8 -21.41 8.59 3.92
C PRO A 8 -19.94 9.02 3.88
N MET A 9 -19.03 8.06 3.72
CA MET A 9 -17.58 8.30 3.59
C MET A 9 -17.16 8.62 2.15
N GLY A 10 -18.08 8.56 1.19
CA GLY A 10 -17.80 8.84 -0.22
C GLY A 10 -16.74 7.92 -0.84
N LEU A 11 -16.63 6.66 -0.38
CA LEU A 11 -15.62 5.69 -0.85
C LEU A 11 -15.76 5.41 -2.35
N MET A 12 -14.64 5.40 -3.06
CA MET A 12 -14.51 5.20 -4.50
C MET A 12 -13.50 4.07 -4.81
N GLY A 13 -13.48 3.05 -3.96
CA GLY A 13 -12.59 1.88 -4.08
C GLY A 13 -11.17 2.12 -3.59
N PHE A 14 -10.27 1.21 -3.93
CA PHE A 14 -8.88 1.23 -3.48
C PHE A 14 -8.04 2.27 -4.25
N GLU A 15 -7.05 2.81 -3.55
CA GLU A 15 -5.96 3.62 -4.13
C GLU A 15 -4.66 2.81 -4.21
N PHE A 16 -4.24 2.20 -3.09
CA PHE A 16 -3.08 1.32 -3.03
C PHE A 16 -3.15 0.31 -1.87
N ILE A 17 -2.32 -0.71 -1.96
CA ILE A 17 -1.98 -1.61 -0.84
C ILE A 17 -0.49 -1.46 -0.54
N GLU A 18 -0.14 -1.40 0.74
CA GLU A 18 1.24 -1.27 1.21
C GLU A 18 1.68 -2.57 1.88
N PHE A 19 2.85 -3.05 1.46
CA PHE A 19 3.48 -4.26 1.93
C PHE A 19 4.81 -3.94 2.61
N ALA A 20 5.18 -4.77 3.57
CA ALA A 20 6.47 -4.75 4.21
C ALA A 20 6.96 -6.17 4.50
N SER A 21 8.26 -6.34 4.63
CA SER A 21 8.89 -7.62 4.97
C SER A 21 10.13 -7.40 5.84
N PRO A 22 10.39 -8.26 6.83
CA PRO A 22 11.63 -8.19 7.61
C PRO A 22 12.85 -8.63 6.79
N THR A 23 12.63 -9.37 5.69
CA THR A 23 13.69 -9.87 4.82
C THR A 23 13.67 -9.12 3.48
N PRO A 24 14.73 -8.36 3.15
CA PRO A 24 14.83 -7.68 1.86
C PRO A 24 14.71 -8.64 0.68
N ASN A 25 14.20 -8.17 -0.47
CA ASN A 25 14.08 -8.94 -1.71
C ASN A 25 13.14 -10.17 -1.64
N SER A 26 12.29 -10.28 -0.62
CA SER A 26 11.36 -11.41 -0.50
C SER A 26 10.05 -11.20 -1.27
N LEU A 27 9.59 -9.96 -1.42
CA LEU A 27 8.30 -9.63 -2.04
C LEU A 27 8.44 -9.16 -3.49
N GLU A 28 9.58 -8.57 -3.84
CA GLU A 28 9.90 -8.06 -5.16
C GLU A 28 9.80 -9.14 -6.25
N PRO A 29 10.35 -10.36 -6.08
CA PRO A 29 10.19 -11.42 -7.07
C PRO A 29 8.73 -11.84 -7.23
N VAL A 30 7.96 -11.86 -6.14
CA VAL A 30 6.54 -12.23 -6.15
C VAL A 30 5.73 -11.20 -6.94
N PHE A 31 5.98 -9.91 -6.70
CA PHE A 31 5.32 -8.83 -7.46
C PHE A 31 5.62 -8.94 -8.96
N GLN A 32 6.87 -9.20 -9.32
CA GLN A 32 7.26 -9.40 -10.71
C GLN A 32 6.59 -10.63 -11.33
N MET A 33 6.52 -11.74 -10.61
CA MET A 33 5.81 -12.96 -11.05
C MET A 33 4.31 -12.73 -11.27
N MET A 34 3.69 -11.87 -10.47
CA MET A 34 2.29 -11.45 -10.65
C MET A 34 2.08 -10.46 -11.81
N GLY A 35 3.16 -10.00 -12.46
CA GLY A 35 3.11 -9.07 -13.58
C GLY A 35 3.14 -7.59 -13.20
N PHE A 36 3.49 -7.26 -11.95
CA PHE A 36 3.72 -5.87 -11.55
C PHE A 36 5.10 -5.39 -11.99
N THR A 37 5.18 -4.12 -12.36
CA THR A 37 6.44 -3.47 -12.73
C THR A 37 6.79 -2.40 -11.70
N LYS A 38 8.07 -2.31 -11.32
CA LYS A 38 8.59 -1.20 -10.53
C LYS A 38 8.54 0.09 -11.36
N VAL A 39 7.74 1.07 -10.94
CA VAL A 39 7.52 2.31 -11.71
C VAL A 39 8.10 3.56 -11.05
N ALA A 40 8.30 3.56 -9.73
CA ALA A 40 8.92 4.69 -9.03
C ALA A 40 9.57 4.23 -7.72
N THR A 41 10.50 5.04 -7.23
CA THR A 41 11.08 4.93 -5.88
C THR A 41 10.94 6.28 -5.20
N TYR A 42 10.58 6.26 -3.92
CA TYR A 42 10.44 7.48 -3.14
C TYR A 42 11.80 8.14 -2.94
N ARG A 43 11.84 9.47 -3.00
CA ARG A 43 13.11 10.23 -3.04
C ARG A 43 13.94 10.20 -1.76
N SER A 44 13.33 9.91 -0.61
CA SER A 44 13.96 10.08 0.71
C SER A 44 13.72 8.91 1.67
N LYS A 45 13.02 7.87 1.24
CA LYS A 45 12.67 6.69 2.03
C LYS A 45 12.87 5.46 1.16
N ASP A 46 13.18 4.32 1.76
CA ASP A 46 13.27 3.04 1.06
C ASP A 46 11.87 2.48 0.77
N VAL A 47 11.18 3.16 -0.14
CA VAL A 47 9.82 2.84 -0.54
C VAL A 47 9.75 2.78 -2.06
N THR A 48 9.23 1.68 -2.58
CA THR A 48 9.12 1.43 -4.02
C THR A 48 7.66 1.26 -4.42
N LEU A 49 7.27 1.90 -5.52
CA LEU A 49 5.97 1.74 -6.14
C LEU A 49 6.03 0.71 -7.27
N TYR A 50 5.21 -0.32 -7.15
CA TYR A 50 4.91 -1.32 -8.17
C TYR A 50 3.52 -1.06 -8.75
N ARG A 51 3.37 -1.19 -10.07
CA ARG A 51 2.09 -0.95 -10.76
C ARG A 51 1.80 -1.99 -11.83
N GLN A 52 0.53 -2.35 -11.93
CA GLN A 52 -0.05 -3.14 -13.02
C GLN A 52 -1.42 -2.54 -13.36
N GLY A 53 -1.55 -1.91 -14.52
CA GLY A 53 -2.75 -1.16 -14.87
C GLY A 53 -3.07 -0.07 -13.83
N ALA A 54 -4.25 -0.16 -13.20
CA ALA A 54 -4.70 0.77 -12.17
C ALA A 54 -4.35 0.32 -10.72
N ILE A 55 -3.69 -0.82 -10.54
CA ILE A 55 -3.37 -1.37 -9.22
C ILE A 55 -2.00 -0.83 -8.78
N ASN A 56 -1.95 -0.26 -7.58
CA ASN A 56 -0.73 0.25 -6.96
C ASN A 56 -0.36 -0.61 -5.75
N LEU A 57 0.84 -1.16 -5.77
CA LEU A 57 1.46 -1.81 -4.62
C LEU A 57 2.64 -0.97 -4.16
N ILE A 58 2.64 -0.61 -2.89
CA ILE A 58 3.77 0.05 -2.24
C ILE A 58 4.56 -1.02 -1.50
N LEU A 59 5.86 -1.12 -1.76
CA LEU A 59 6.78 -1.88 -0.95
C LEU A 59 7.53 -0.91 -0.04
N ASN A 60 7.33 -1.06 1.26
CA ASN A 60 7.97 -0.24 2.27
C ASN A 60 9.03 -1.04 3.02
N ASN A 61 10.29 -0.74 2.72
CA ASN A 61 11.48 -1.30 3.37
C ASN A 61 12.13 -0.28 4.33
N GLU A 62 11.44 0.81 4.65
CA GLU A 62 11.97 1.88 5.50
C GLU A 62 12.24 1.36 6.93
N PRO A 63 13.49 1.39 7.42
CA PRO A 63 13.82 0.92 8.76
C PRO A 63 13.26 1.86 9.83
N HIS A 64 13.02 1.32 11.04
CA HIS A 64 12.52 2.08 12.19
C HIS A 64 11.19 2.82 11.91
N SER A 65 10.37 2.26 11.02
CA SER A 65 9.05 2.75 10.65
C SER A 65 7.95 1.81 11.16
N LEU A 66 6.70 2.29 11.18
CA LEU A 66 5.53 1.46 11.49
C LEU A 66 5.49 0.19 10.63
N ALA A 67 5.82 0.32 9.34
CA ALA A 67 5.89 -0.81 8.41
C ALA A 67 6.94 -1.84 8.84
N SER A 68 8.13 -1.39 9.25
CA SER A 68 9.20 -2.29 9.70
C SER A 68 8.84 -3.03 10.99
N TYR A 69 8.19 -2.37 11.96
CA TYR A 69 7.74 -3.01 13.19
C TYR A 69 6.64 -4.03 12.92
N PHE A 70 5.66 -3.68 12.07
CA PHE A 70 4.60 -4.60 11.69
C PHE A 70 5.14 -5.86 11.01
N ALA A 71 6.07 -5.69 10.08
CA ALA A 71 6.71 -6.79 9.36
C ALA A 71 7.57 -7.68 10.27
N ALA A 72 8.19 -7.12 11.32
CA ALA A 72 8.93 -7.91 12.30
C ALA A 72 8.03 -8.89 13.06
N GLU A 73 6.78 -8.50 13.32
CA GLU A 73 5.80 -9.33 14.03
C GLU A 73 5.08 -10.33 13.10
N HIS A 74 4.77 -9.93 11.87
CA HIS A 74 3.88 -10.68 10.98
C HIS A 74 4.60 -11.34 9.77
N GLY A 75 5.89 -11.07 9.58
CA GLY A 75 6.62 -11.46 8.37
C GLY A 75 6.20 -10.66 7.13
N PRO A 76 6.43 -11.20 5.91
CA PRO A 76 6.01 -10.57 4.67
C PRO A 76 4.49 -10.43 4.64
N SER A 77 3.99 -9.19 4.70
CA SER A 77 2.57 -8.92 4.98
C SER A 77 2.09 -7.59 4.41
N VAL A 78 0.76 -7.43 4.35
CA VAL A 78 0.11 -6.14 4.07
C VAL A 78 0.08 -5.34 5.37
N CYS A 79 0.83 -4.24 5.41
CA CYS A 79 0.92 -3.37 6.59
C CYS A 79 0.08 -2.09 6.47
N GLY A 80 -0.44 -1.78 5.27
CA GLY A 80 -1.24 -0.58 5.03
C GLY A 80 -2.15 -0.70 3.82
N MET A 81 -3.19 0.13 3.80
CA MET A 81 -4.13 0.23 2.68
C MET A 81 -4.69 1.64 2.58
N ALA A 82 -4.97 2.09 1.36
CA ALA A 82 -5.61 3.37 1.12
C ALA A 82 -6.84 3.23 0.23
N PHE A 83 -7.85 4.03 0.55
CA PHE A 83 -9.07 4.17 -0.24
C PHE A 83 -9.11 5.54 -0.91
N ARG A 84 -9.69 5.57 -2.11
CA ARG A 84 -10.15 6.82 -2.71
C ARG A 84 -11.45 7.21 -2.04
N ALA A 85 -11.58 8.46 -1.65
CA ALA A 85 -12.81 9.01 -1.09
C ALA A 85 -13.08 10.41 -1.64
N LYS A 86 -14.35 10.71 -1.88
CA LYS A 86 -14.79 12.03 -2.35
C LYS A 86 -14.96 12.98 -1.16
N GLY A 87 -14.49 14.22 -1.30
CA GLY A 87 -14.68 15.26 -0.29
C GLY A 87 -13.70 15.21 0.88
N LEU A 88 -12.66 14.37 0.81
CA LEU A 88 -11.55 14.43 1.76
C LEU A 88 -10.80 15.76 1.57
N GLN A 89 -10.71 16.55 2.64
CA GLN A 89 -9.85 17.73 2.65
C GLN A 89 -8.40 17.25 2.76
N PRO A 90 -7.45 17.78 1.97
CA PRO A 90 -6.05 17.39 2.11
C PRO A 90 -5.53 17.81 3.49
N GLY A 91 -5.17 16.85 4.36
CA GLY A 91 -4.35 17.11 5.55
C GLY A 91 -5.03 17.04 6.93
N THR A 92 -6.19 16.40 7.08
CA THR A 92 -6.69 15.93 8.40
C THR A 92 -6.45 14.46 8.59
#